data_AF-A0A2E2UY37-F1
#
_entry.id   AF-A0A2E2UY37-F1
#
_cell.length_a   1.000
_cell.length_b   1.000
_cell.length_c   1.000
_cell.angle_alpha   90.00
_cell.angle_beta   90.00
_cell.angle_gamma   90.00
#
_symmetry.space_group_name_H-M   'P 1'
#
loop_
_entity.id
_entity.type
_entity.pdbx_description
1 polymer ?
#
loop_
_entity_poly.entity_id
_entity_poly.type
_entity_poly.pdbx_seq_one_letter_code
_entity_poly.pdbx_strand_id
1 'polypeptide(L)'
;MTPQSKHIVAFVDMVPSQAADEVKKHIPNSKILLLRDVVHRLRDARQKKVYPVDILEYVDFTQPYKLAEAIKPYQDKLLAITARGENGASRLSKVVPHVPYLRTPTSDSLEWALDKYQMRRKLNQFDSKICPKFTKVKGNTRVERQRIIAKVGFPMVVKPANLEASMLVTICYHEDELAQALKNVMRKLKKQYEDNGRVQEPVVLAESYMEGDMYSIDSYIDSRGKVWHCPLVRVKTGKDIGHDDFYNYLQITPSALKKETVERARLTTEKAIKALGLRSITSHIELMKLDDEWKVIEVGPRIGGYRPLLYELSCDINHSLNDVYIRLPKKPIVPKKCKGYAALMKWFAPKEGVITEMKGVKKIESLTSFHSITINKKIGDKALFSKNGGRSIFNVVMYNKDRSKLLADIRRIEKLVDVKVVGRKNKKANN
;
A
#
# COMPACT_ATOMS: atom_id res chain seq x y z
N MET A 1 -10.33 41.92 -12.70
CA MET A 1 -10.80 40.86 -11.77
C MET A 1 -9.66 40.52 -10.83
N THR A 2 -9.81 40.76 -9.54
CA THR A 2 -8.89 40.24 -8.52
C THR A 2 -8.83 38.71 -8.68
N PRO A 3 -7.63 38.09 -8.76
CA PRO A 3 -7.54 36.64 -8.84
C PRO A 3 -8.26 36.06 -7.63
N GLN A 4 -9.35 35.32 -7.86
CA GLN A 4 -10.00 34.60 -6.77
C GLN A 4 -8.92 33.70 -6.15
N SER A 5 -8.62 33.90 -4.87
CA SER A 5 -7.49 33.20 -4.25
C SER A 5 -7.74 31.69 -4.34
N LYS A 6 -6.79 30.94 -4.90
CA LYS A 6 -6.82 29.47 -4.88
C LYS A 6 -6.86 29.03 -3.41
N HIS A 7 -7.92 28.34 -3.03
CA HIS A 7 -8.20 27.99 -1.63
C HIS A 7 -8.78 26.58 -1.47
N ILE A 8 -8.83 25.74 -2.50
CA ILE A 8 -9.36 24.37 -2.38
C ILE A 8 -8.24 23.34 -2.43
N VAL A 9 -8.15 22.49 -1.39
CA VAL A 9 -7.32 21.29 -1.42
C VAL A 9 -8.21 20.09 -1.74
N ALA A 10 -8.01 19.51 -2.92
CA ALA A 10 -8.79 18.38 -3.39
C ALA A 10 -8.14 17.03 -3.03
N PHE A 11 -8.98 16.09 -2.60
CA PHE A 11 -8.63 14.69 -2.38
C PHE A 11 -9.38 13.81 -3.37
N VAL A 12 -8.68 12.89 -4.00
CA VAL A 12 -9.25 11.90 -4.92
C VAL A 12 -9.57 10.60 -4.18
N ASP A 13 -10.80 10.13 -4.34
CA ASP A 13 -11.44 8.91 -3.80
C ASP A 13 -11.71 8.91 -2.29
N MET A 14 -10.74 9.34 -1.48
CA MET A 14 -10.88 9.37 -0.03
C MET A 14 -10.02 10.44 0.65
N VAL A 15 -10.50 10.91 1.79
CA VAL A 15 -9.76 11.77 2.72
C VAL A 15 -9.84 11.18 4.13
N PRO A 16 -8.70 10.74 4.72
CA PRO A 16 -8.64 10.38 6.13
C PRO A 16 -8.91 11.61 7.02
N SER A 17 -9.59 11.43 8.15
CA SER A 17 -9.88 12.55 9.08
C SER A 17 -8.61 13.29 9.50
N GLN A 18 -7.56 12.56 9.89
CA GLN A 18 -6.25 13.16 10.19
C GLN A 18 -5.77 14.06 9.05
N ALA A 19 -5.88 13.65 7.79
CA ALA A 19 -5.42 14.48 6.68
C ALA A 19 -6.26 15.75 6.52
N ALA A 20 -7.57 15.67 6.75
CA ALA A 20 -8.45 16.84 6.73
C ALA A 20 -8.13 17.81 7.88
N ASP A 21 -7.88 17.29 9.08
CA ASP A 21 -7.52 18.08 10.26
C ASP A 21 -6.21 18.83 10.03
N GLU A 22 -5.20 18.15 9.46
CA GLU A 22 -3.92 18.77 9.13
C GLU A 22 -4.04 19.88 8.07
N VAL A 23 -4.89 19.69 7.06
CA VAL A 23 -5.16 20.74 6.06
C VAL A 23 -5.82 21.94 6.72
N LYS A 24 -6.88 21.74 7.51
CA LYS A 24 -7.60 22.83 8.20
C LYS A 24 -6.68 23.61 9.14
N LYS A 25 -5.80 22.91 9.86
CA LYS A 25 -4.87 23.50 10.81
C LYS A 25 -3.74 24.29 10.15
N HIS A 26 -3.17 23.79 9.05
CA HIS A 26 -1.93 24.33 8.50
C HIS A 26 -2.10 25.09 7.16
N ILE A 27 -3.29 25.07 6.59
CA ILE A 27 -3.66 25.82 5.39
C ILE A 27 -4.95 26.58 5.71
N PRO A 28 -4.88 27.62 6.57
CA PRO A 28 -6.06 28.35 7.01
C PRO A 28 -6.79 28.96 5.82
N ASN A 29 -8.12 29.09 5.95
CA ASN A 29 -9.03 29.57 4.91
C ASN A 29 -9.16 28.65 3.68
N SER A 30 -8.53 27.46 3.69
CA SER A 30 -8.77 26.48 2.64
C SER A 30 -10.04 25.67 2.87
N LYS A 31 -10.70 25.29 1.78
CA LYS A 31 -11.78 24.30 1.74
C LYS A 31 -11.22 22.97 1.27
N ILE A 32 -11.83 21.88 1.74
CA ILE A 32 -11.52 20.52 1.33
C ILE A 32 -12.60 20.03 0.38
N LEU A 33 -12.17 19.67 -0.83
CA LEU A 33 -13.00 19.00 -1.83
C LEU A 33 -12.66 17.51 -1.86
N LEU A 34 -13.67 16.65 -1.79
CA LEU A 34 -13.52 15.22 -2.04
C LEU A 34 -14.20 14.85 -3.37
N LEU A 35 -13.38 14.44 -4.33
CA LEU A 35 -13.83 13.81 -5.58
C LEU A 35 -13.97 12.30 -5.33
N ARG A 36 -15.20 11.84 -5.11
CA ARG A 36 -15.50 10.46 -4.72
C ARG A 36 -16.11 9.68 -5.86
N ASP A 37 -15.75 8.41 -5.99
CA ASP A 37 -16.32 7.59 -7.07
C ASP A 37 -17.83 7.39 -6.90
N VAL A 38 -18.58 7.64 -7.97
CA VAL A 38 -20.04 7.45 -8.05
C VAL A 38 -20.47 6.04 -7.68
N VAL A 39 -19.63 5.01 -7.90
CA VAL A 39 -19.92 3.63 -7.50
C VAL A 39 -20.11 3.47 -5.99
N HIS A 40 -19.63 4.42 -5.19
CA HIS A 40 -19.80 4.42 -3.74
C HIS A 40 -21.03 5.19 -3.26
N ARG A 41 -21.71 5.95 -4.12
CA ARG A 41 -22.82 6.85 -3.74
C ARG A 41 -23.93 6.13 -2.97
N LEU A 42 -24.43 5.01 -3.50
CA LEU A 42 -25.51 4.24 -2.86
C LEU A 42 -25.08 3.64 -1.52
N ARG A 43 -23.86 3.09 -1.45
CA ARG A 43 -23.33 2.49 -0.22
C ARG A 43 -23.16 3.55 0.86
N ASP A 44 -22.62 4.70 0.51
CA ASP A 44 -22.36 5.79 1.43
C ASP A 44 -23.66 6.40 1.96
N ALA A 45 -24.67 6.56 1.10
CA ALA A 45 -26.01 6.99 1.52
C ALA A 45 -26.64 6.00 2.51
N ARG A 46 -26.58 4.69 2.22
CA ARG A 46 -27.08 3.63 3.13
C ARG A 46 -26.37 3.63 4.47
N GLN A 47 -25.08 3.90 4.48
CA GLN A 47 -24.27 3.95 5.70
C GLN A 47 -24.32 5.31 6.42
N LYS A 48 -25.09 6.28 5.88
CA LYS A 48 -25.11 7.68 6.36
C LYS A 48 -23.69 8.22 6.56
N LYS A 49 -22.81 7.92 5.61
CA LYS A 49 -21.38 8.17 5.76
C LYS A 49 -21.08 9.66 5.65
N VAL A 50 -20.47 10.21 6.70
CA VAL A 50 -20.05 11.62 6.76
C VAL A 50 -18.54 11.70 6.49
N TYR A 51 -18.15 12.67 5.66
CA TYR A 51 -16.75 12.97 5.36
C TYR A 51 -16.35 14.29 6.02
N PRO A 52 -15.09 14.42 6.47
CA PRO A 52 -14.59 15.65 7.10
C PRO A 52 -14.22 16.70 6.03
N VAL A 53 -15.17 17.06 5.17
CA VAL A 53 -14.96 17.90 3.97
C VAL A 53 -15.97 19.03 3.88
N ASP A 54 -15.61 20.09 3.17
CA ASP A 54 -16.51 21.22 2.90
C ASP A 54 -17.34 20.95 1.64
N ILE A 55 -16.79 20.17 0.70
CA ILE A 55 -17.41 19.88 -0.58
C ILE A 55 -17.24 18.38 -0.89
N LEU A 56 -18.32 17.71 -1.25
CA LEU A 56 -18.34 16.30 -1.67
C LEU A 56 -18.94 16.20 -3.06
N GLU A 57 -18.15 15.72 -4.02
CA GLU A 57 -18.58 15.50 -5.40
C GLU A 57 -18.48 14.02 -5.75
N TYR A 58 -19.59 13.44 -6.21
CA TYR A 58 -19.60 12.06 -6.70
C TYR A 58 -19.43 12.05 -8.22
N VAL A 59 -18.35 11.45 -8.69
CA VAL A 59 -17.92 11.51 -10.10
C VAL A 59 -17.71 10.11 -10.67
N ASP A 60 -18.07 9.91 -11.93
CA ASP A 60 -17.70 8.72 -12.69
C ASP A 60 -16.28 8.90 -13.25
N PHE A 61 -15.30 8.20 -12.66
CA PHE A 61 -13.90 8.27 -13.07
C PHE A 61 -13.61 7.54 -14.39
N THR A 62 -14.58 6.80 -14.93
CA THR A 62 -14.45 6.11 -16.22
C THR A 62 -14.86 6.99 -17.40
N GLN A 63 -15.52 8.13 -17.14
CA GLN A 63 -16.03 9.03 -18.18
C GLN A 63 -15.34 10.41 -18.12
N PRO A 64 -14.37 10.71 -19.02
CA PRO A 64 -13.59 11.95 -18.97
C PRO A 64 -14.43 13.23 -18.99
N TYR A 65 -15.55 13.26 -19.71
CA TYR A 65 -16.42 14.45 -19.75
C TYR A 65 -17.13 14.68 -18.41
N LYS A 66 -17.49 13.62 -17.66
CA LYS A 66 -18.04 13.73 -16.30
C LYS A 66 -17.01 14.24 -15.29
N LEU A 67 -15.76 13.83 -15.44
CA LEU A 67 -14.65 14.40 -14.66
C LEU A 67 -14.47 15.90 -14.95
N ALA A 68 -14.47 16.30 -16.22
CA ALA A 68 -14.39 17.70 -16.61
C ALA A 68 -15.56 18.52 -16.06
N GLU A 69 -16.80 18.02 -16.17
CA GLU A 69 -18.01 18.65 -15.64
C GLU A 69 -17.91 18.87 -14.12
N ALA A 70 -17.49 17.85 -13.37
CA ALA A 70 -17.36 17.93 -11.91
C ALA A 70 -16.26 18.87 -11.44
N ILE A 71 -15.16 19.01 -12.20
CA ILE A 71 -14.02 19.85 -11.83
C ILE A 71 -14.26 21.32 -12.23
N LYS A 72 -15.03 21.57 -13.30
CA LYS A 72 -15.29 22.90 -13.88
C LYS A 72 -15.61 24.00 -12.85
N PRO A 73 -16.49 23.80 -11.84
CA PRO A 73 -16.83 24.84 -10.86
C PRO A 73 -15.68 25.28 -9.92
N TYR A 74 -14.60 24.47 -9.90
CA TYR A 74 -13.50 24.59 -8.95
C TYR A 74 -12.15 24.94 -9.61
N GLN A 75 -12.06 24.95 -10.95
CA GLN A 75 -10.78 25.05 -11.67
C GLN A 75 -9.89 26.20 -11.20
N ASP A 76 -10.46 27.40 -11.08
CA ASP A 76 -9.73 28.61 -10.65
C ASP A 76 -9.53 28.69 -9.13
N LYS A 77 -10.17 27.81 -8.36
CA LYS A 77 -10.14 27.77 -6.89
C LYS A 77 -9.22 26.68 -6.36
N LEU A 78 -8.84 25.69 -7.17
CA LEU A 78 -7.97 24.58 -6.76
C LEU A 78 -6.55 25.06 -6.46
N LEU A 79 -6.12 24.81 -5.23
CA LEU A 79 -4.80 25.11 -4.70
C LEU A 79 -3.85 23.90 -4.84
N ALA A 80 -4.34 22.70 -4.50
CA ALA A 80 -3.64 21.44 -4.69
C ALA A 80 -4.63 20.30 -4.90
N ILE A 81 -4.14 19.19 -5.45
CA ILE A 81 -4.85 17.93 -5.50
C ILE A 81 -3.92 16.78 -5.10
N THR A 82 -4.44 15.86 -4.29
CA THR A 82 -3.71 14.65 -3.89
C THR A 82 -4.65 13.44 -3.85
N ALA A 83 -4.07 12.27 -3.64
CA ALA A 83 -4.79 11.01 -3.55
C ALA A 83 -4.32 10.18 -2.35
N ARG A 84 -5.18 9.27 -1.91
CA ARG A 84 -4.94 8.37 -0.79
C ARG A 84 -5.35 6.96 -1.20
N GLY A 85 -4.58 5.97 -0.77
CA GLY A 85 -4.79 4.58 -1.17
C GLY A 85 -4.56 4.35 -2.67
N GLU A 86 -4.40 3.10 -3.06
CA GLU A 86 -4.07 2.73 -4.44
C GLU A 86 -5.18 3.14 -5.41
N ASN A 87 -6.42 2.96 -4.98
CA ASN A 87 -7.63 3.36 -5.68
C ASN A 87 -7.68 4.87 -5.95
N GLY A 88 -7.28 5.70 -4.97
CA GLY A 88 -7.14 7.13 -5.18
C GLY A 88 -6.03 7.44 -6.17
N ALA A 89 -4.88 6.78 -6.09
CA ALA A 89 -3.77 6.98 -7.02
C ALA A 89 -4.14 6.61 -8.46
N SER A 90 -4.86 5.51 -8.65
CA SER A 90 -5.40 5.09 -9.95
C SER A 90 -6.40 6.09 -10.51
N ARG A 91 -7.27 6.64 -9.66
CA ARG A 91 -8.22 7.66 -10.09
C ARG A 91 -7.57 9.01 -10.35
N LEU A 92 -6.50 9.34 -9.63
CA LEU A 92 -5.72 10.54 -9.87
C LEU A 92 -5.14 10.53 -11.30
N SER A 93 -4.75 9.37 -11.84
CA SER A 93 -4.25 9.30 -13.24
C SER A 93 -5.31 9.75 -14.25
N LYS A 94 -6.59 9.57 -13.93
CA LYS A 94 -7.73 10.04 -14.75
C LYS A 94 -8.08 11.50 -14.49
N VAL A 95 -7.81 12.03 -13.31
CA VAL A 95 -8.05 13.44 -12.97
C VAL A 95 -6.99 14.37 -13.54
N VAL A 96 -5.71 13.95 -13.56
CA VAL A 96 -4.56 14.77 -13.97
C VAL A 96 -4.77 15.55 -15.29
N PRO A 97 -5.32 14.95 -16.37
CA PRO A 97 -5.56 15.67 -17.63
C PRO A 97 -6.52 16.87 -17.50
N HIS A 98 -7.36 16.89 -16.47
CA HIS A 98 -8.36 17.94 -16.21
C HIS A 98 -7.86 19.05 -15.27
N VAL A 99 -6.65 18.89 -14.72
CA VAL A 99 -6.03 19.87 -13.80
C VAL A 99 -4.57 20.18 -14.18
N PRO A 100 -4.25 20.45 -15.46
CA PRO A 100 -2.86 20.59 -15.92
C PRO A 100 -2.11 21.77 -15.30
N TYR A 101 -2.84 22.72 -14.69
CA TYR A 101 -2.33 23.88 -13.97
C TYR A 101 -1.95 23.59 -12.50
N LEU A 102 -2.13 22.35 -12.02
CA LEU A 102 -1.73 21.91 -10.69
C LEU A 102 -0.44 21.08 -10.75
N ARG A 103 0.26 21.00 -9.62
CA ARG A 103 1.46 20.17 -9.50
C ARG A 103 1.08 18.73 -9.19
N THR A 104 1.08 17.90 -10.23
CA THR A 104 0.85 16.47 -10.16
C THR A 104 1.95 15.72 -10.91
N PRO A 105 2.08 14.40 -10.73
CA PRO A 105 2.76 13.57 -11.72
C PRO A 105 1.94 13.55 -13.02
N THR A 106 2.51 12.99 -14.08
CA THR A 106 1.76 12.69 -15.31
C THR A 106 0.84 11.48 -15.10
N SER A 107 -0.21 11.35 -15.93
CA SER A 107 -1.06 10.15 -15.96
C SER A 107 -0.23 8.90 -16.22
N ASP A 108 0.69 8.95 -17.18
CA ASP A 108 1.58 7.85 -17.52
C ASP A 108 2.45 7.41 -16.34
N SER A 109 3.05 8.34 -15.61
CA SER A 109 3.88 8.03 -14.44
C SER A 109 3.08 7.33 -13.33
N LEU A 110 1.83 7.72 -13.13
CA LEU A 110 0.91 7.03 -12.21
C LEU A 110 0.60 5.62 -12.72
N GLU A 111 0.26 5.47 -14.00
CA GLU A 111 -0.08 4.17 -14.59
C GLU A 111 1.13 3.21 -14.60
N TRP A 112 2.33 3.69 -14.92
CA TRP A 112 3.55 2.89 -14.85
C TRP A 112 3.86 2.40 -13.43
N ALA A 113 3.54 3.20 -12.41
CA ALA A 113 3.73 2.80 -11.02
C ALA A 113 2.65 1.81 -10.54
N LEU A 114 1.41 1.95 -11.01
CA LEU A 114 0.29 1.11 -10.55
C LEU A 114 0.18 -0.23 -11.30
N ASP A 115 0.77 -0.32 -12.49
CA ASP A 115 0.87 -1.56 -13.25
C ASP A 115 2.22 -2.25 -13.01
N LYS A 116 2.22 -3.38 -12.30
CA LYS A 116 3.46 -4.09 -11.97
C LYS A 116 4.26 -4.51 -13.21
N TYR A 117 3.63 -4.77 -14.35
CA TYR A 117 4.36 -5.13 -15.57
C TYR A 117 5.08 -3.92 -16.17
N GLN A 118 4.37 -2.79 -16.30
CA GLN A 118 4.98 -1.55 -16.77
C GLN A 118 6.05 -1.06 -15.79
N MET A 119 5.81 -1.17 -14.49
CA MET A 119 6.80 -0.87 -13.46
C MET A 119 8.07 -1.68 -13.70
N ARG A 120 7.97 -3.00 -13.81
CA ARG A 120 9.14 -3.86 -14.05
C ARG A 120 9.85 -3.50 -15.35
N ARG A 121 9.12 -3.19 -16.44
CA ARG A 121 9.73 -2.73 -17.70
C ARG A 121 10.52 -1.44 -17.51
N LYS A 122 9.93 -0.43 -16.86
CA LYS A 122 10.56 0.88 -16.63
C LYS A 122 11.77 0.76 -15.72
N LEU A 123 11.65 0.01 -14.62
CA LEU A 123 12.77 -0.25 -13.72
C LEU A 123 13.90 -0.98 -14.43
N ASN A 124 13.61 -2.08 -15.14
CA ASN A 124 14.62 -2.88 -15.82
C ASN A 124 15.30 -2.12 -16.97
N GLN A 125 14.57 -1.28 -17.71
CA GLN A 125 15.14 -0.42 -18.74
C GLN A 125 16.08 0.63 -18.16
N PHE A 126 15.74 1.16 -16.98
CA PHE A 126 16.54 2.17 -16.31
C PHE A 126 17.78 1.59 -15.62
N ASP A 127 17.60 0.52 -14.84
CA ASP A 127 18.65 -0.23 -14.16
C ASP A 127 18.13 -1.65 -13.84
N SER A 128 18.60 -2.65 -14.58
CA SER A 128 18.18 -4.05 -14.38
C SER A 128 18.58 -4.61 -13.02
N LYS A 129 19.57 -4.02 -12.32
CA LYS A 129 20.04 -4.53 -11.02
C LYS A 129 19.01 -4.32 -9.91
N ILE A 130 18.21 -3.26 -9.99
CA ILE A 130 17.16 -2.97 -8.99
C ILE A 130 15.85 -3.73 -9.25
N CYS A 131 15.78 -4.54 -10.31
CA CYS A 131 14.59 -5.29 -10.71
C CYS A 131 14.87 -6.80 -10.61
N PRO A 132 13.91 -7.62 -10.13
CA PRO A 132 14.00 -9.07 -10.33
C PRO A 132 13.84 -9.43 -11.81
N LYS A 133 14.36 -10.59 -12.24
CA LYS A 133 14.02 -11.11 -13.57
C LYS A 133 12.52 -11.35 -13.61
N PHE A 134 11.88 -11.03 -14.73
CA PHE A 134 10.43 -11.12 -14.84
C PHE A 134 9.96 -11.42 -16.26
N THR A 135 8.74 -11.93 -16.38
CA THR A 135 8.02 -12.02 -17.64
C THR A 135 6.51 -11.94 -17.43
N LYS A 136 5.81 -11.38 -18.43
CA LYS A 136 4.37 -11.58 -18.58
C LYS A 136 4.10 -13.06 -18.88
N VAL A 137 3.06 -13.60 -18.24
CA VAL A 137 2.50 -14.92 -18.50
C VAL A 137 1.37 -14.77 -19.51
N LYS A 138 1.37 -15.61 -20.55
CA LYS A 138 0.41 -15.60 -21.66
C LYS A 138 -0.63 -16.73 -21.58
N GLY A 139 -0.35 -17.78 -20.80
CA GLY A 139 -1.19 -18.97 -20.70
C GLY A 139 -0.54 -20.04 -19.84
N ASN A 140 -1.18 -21.22 -19.77
CA ASN A 140 -0.68 -22.39 -19.02
C ASN A 140 -0.40 -23.59 -19.94
N THR A 141 0.21 -23.34 -21.09
CA THR A 141 0.68 -24.41 -21.98
C THR A 141 2.10 -24.82 -21.61
N ARG A 142 2.53 -26.04 -21.97
CA ARG A 142 3.90 -26.52 -21.71
C ARG A 142 4.96 -25.60 -22.32
N VAL A 143 4.76 -25.16 -23.56
CA VAL A 143 5.65 -24.23 -24.27
C VAL A 143 5.79 -22.91 -23.51
N GLU A 144 4.67 -22.35 -23.04
CA GLU A 144 4.69 -21.11 -22.28
C GLU A 144 5.39 -21.27 -20.92
N ARG A 145 5.17 -22.39 -20.22
CA ARG A 145 5.90 -22.68 -18.97
C ARG A 145 7.39 -22.82 -19.19
N GLN A 146 7.83 -23.55 -20.22
CA GLN A 146 9.26 -23.66 -20.56
C GLN A 146 9.88 -22.30 -20.85
N ARG A 147 9.19 -21.43 -21.58
CA ARG A 147 9.63 -20.04 -21.82
C ARG A 147 9.77 -19.24 -20.53
N ILE A 148 8.82 -19.38 -19.60
CA ILE A 148 8.88 -18.71 -18.29
C ILE A 148 10.07 -19.22 -17.48
N ILE A 149 10.25 -20.54 -17.40
CA ILE A 149 11.34 -21.20 -16.68
C ILE A 149 12.70 -20.74 -17.22
N ALA A 150 12.90 -20.78 -18.54
CA ALA A 150 14.16 -20.35 -19.16
C ALA A 150 14.48 -18.87 -18.88
N LYS A 151 13.46 -18.01 -18.79
CA LYS A 151 13.64 -16.57 -18.61
C LYS A 151 13.82 -16.16 -17.13
N VAL A 152 13.12 -16.81 -16.21
CA VAL A 152 13.04 -16.39 -14.80
C VAL A 152 13.85 -17.30 -13.88
N GLY A 153 13.83 -18.62 -14.12
CA GLY A 153 14.39 -19.64 -13.23
C GLY A 153 13.53 -19.89 -11.98
N PHE A 154 13.86 -20.94 -11.23
CA PHE A 154 13.28 -21.23 -9.91
C PHE A 154 14.25 -20.82 -8.78
N PRO A 155 13.75 -20.49 -7.58
CA PRO A 155 12.33 -20.29 -7.26
C PRO A 155 11.77 -19.01 -7.90
N MET A 156 10.48 -19.03 -8.23
CA MET A 156 9.77 -17.88 -8.82
C MET A 156 8.47 -17.58 -8.10
N VAL A 157 7.98 -16.36 -8.25
CA VAL A 157 6.68 -15.91 -7.77
C VAL A 157 5.76 -15.66 -8.95
N VAL A 158 4.57 -16.28 -8.90
CA VAL A 158 3.45 -15.97 -9.79
C VAL A 158 2.50 -15.01 -9.07
N LYS A 159 2.15 -13.89 -9.71
CA LYS A 159 1.21 -12.91 -9.15
C LYS A 159 0.45 -12.10 -10.21
N PRO A 160 -0.75 -11.61 -9.90
CA PRO A 160 -1.45 -10.61 -10.73
C PRO A 160 -0.73 -9.25 -10.72
N ALA A 161 -0.79 -8.52 -11.84
CA ALA A 161 -0.09 -7.25 -11.97
C ALA A 161 -0.82 -6.08 -11.28
N ASN A 162 -2.15 -6.15 -11.12
CA ASN A 162 -2.96 -5.01 -10.65
C ASN A 162 -3.83 -5.37 -9.44
N LEU A 163 -3.45 -6.38 -8.66
CA LEU A 163 -4.02 -6.62 -7.33
C LEU A 163 -3.06 -6.13 -6.23
N GLU A 164 -3.61 -5.99 -5.03
CA GLU A 164 -2.93 -5.52 -3.81
C GLU A 164 -2.99 -6.58 -2.71
N ALA A 165 -2.41 -6.28 -1.55
CA ALA A 165 -2.52 -7.08 -0.32
C ALA A 165 -2.08 -8.55 -0.49
N SER A 166 -1.07 -8.77 -1.35
CA SER A 166 -0.53 -10.11 -1.63
C SER A 166 -1.56 -11.12 -2.16
N MET A 167 -2.64 -10.62 -2.77
CA MET A 167 -3.72 -11.44 -3.29
C MET A 167 -3.25 -12.31 -4.47
N LEU A 168 -3.52 -13.61 -4.40
CA LEU A 168 -3.13 -14.62 -5.41
C LEU A 168 -1.60 -14.71 -5.68
N VAL A 169 -0.76 -14.30 -4.74
CA VAL A 169 0.70 -14.46 -4.83
C VAL A 169 1.10 -15.89 -4.43
N THR A 170 1.87 -16.58 -5.27
CA THR A 170 2.32 -17.97 -5.02
C THR A 170 3.78 -18.15 -5.39
N ILE A 171 4.59 -18.77 -4.52
CA ILE A 171 5.96 -19.21 -4.86
C ILE A 171 5.87 -20.58 -5.54
N CYS A 172 6.68 -20.77 -6.58
CA CYS A 172 6.86 -22.04 -7.27
C CYS A 172 8.35 -22.40 -7.22
N TYR A 173 8.66 -23.62 -6.79
CA TYR A 173 10.02 -24.18 -6.72
C TYR A 173 10.31 -25.14 -7.89
N HIS A 174 9.28 -25.65 -8.57
CA HIS A 174 9.39 -26.53 -9.73
C HIS A 174 8.21 -26.37 -10.70
N GLU A 175 8.24 -27.07 -11.84
CA GLU A 175 7.26 -26.89 -12.92
C GLU A 175 5.82 -27.24 -12.50
N ASP A 176 5.61 -28.31 -11.72
CA ASP A 176 4.25 -28.71 -11.31
C ASP A 176 3.57 -27.64 -10.44
N GLU A 177 4.31 -27.03 -9.52
CA GLU A 177 3.82 -25.90 -8.73
C GLU A 177 3.51 -24.70 -9.62
N LEU A 178 4.35 -24.40 -10.62
CA LEU A 178 4.08 -23.35 -11.61
C LEU A 178 2.77 -23.64 -12.36
N ALA A 179 2.59 -24.86 -12.88
CA ALA A 179 1.40 -25.25 -13.61
C ALA A 179 0.13 -25.11 -12.74
N GLN A 180 0.20 -25.51 -11.47
CA GLN A 180 -0.90 -25.41 -10.52
C GLN A 180 -1.19 -23.96 -10.10
N ALA A 181 -0.16 -23.15 -9.88
CA ALA A 181 -0.27 -21.72 -9.59
C ALA A 181 -0.94 -20.97 -10.75
N LEU A 182 -0.49 -21.21 -11.99
CA LEU A 182 -1.08 -20.60 -13.19
C LEU A 182 -2.55 -20.97 -13.36
N LYS A 183 -2.90 -22.27 -13.21
CA LYS A 183 -4.30 -22.73 -13.23
C LYS A 183 -5.15 -22.01 -12.19
N ASN A 184 -4.63 -21.89 -10.96
CA ASN A 184 -5.35 -21.26 -9.86
C ASN A 184 -5.56 -19.76 -10.07
N VAL A 185 -4.51 -19.04 -10.47
CA VAL A 185 -4.57 -17.59 -10.73
C VAL A 185 -5.55 -17.33 -11.86
N MET A 186 -5.39 -17.96 -13.03
CA MET A 186 -6.24 -17.72 -14.21
C MET A 186 -7.73 -17.98 -13.93
N ARG A 187 -8.05 -19.01 -13.14
CA ARG A 187 -9.44 -19.32 -12.76
C ARG A 187 -10.08 -18.23 -11.88
N LYS A 188 -9.31 -17.63 -10.97
CA LYS A 188 -9.83 -16.66 -9.98
C LYS A 188 -9.72 -15.21 -10.45
N LEU A 189 -8.86 -14.95 -11.42
CA LEU A 189 -8.36 -13.61 -11.74
C LEU A 189 -9.47 -12.62 -12.12
N LYS A 190 -10.35 -13.01 -13.07
CA LYS A 190 -11.43 -12.14 -13.57
C LYS A 190 -12.34 -11.68 -12.43
N LYS A 191 -12.83 -12.63 -11.62
CA LYS A 191 -13.66 -12.34 -10.45
C LYS A 191 -12.95 -11.42 -9.45
N GLN A 192 -11.67 -11.66 -9.16
CA GLN A 192 -10.92 -10.80 -8.23
C GLN A 192 -10.73 -9.38 -8.78
N TYR A 193 -10.55 -9.21 -10.08
CA TYR A 193 -10.47 -7.88 -10.68
C TYR A 193 -11.81 -7.15 -10.55
N GLU A 194 -12.92 -7.82 -10.84
CA GLU A 194 -14.28 -7.28 -10.66
C GLU A 194 -14.54 -6.89 -9.19
N ASP A 195 -14.26 -7.80 -8.24
CA ASP A 195 -14.47 -7.58 -6.80
C ASP A 195 -13.63 -6.41 -6.25
N ASN A 196 -12.50 -6.10 -6.88
CA ASN A 196 -11.61 -4.99 -6.52
C ASN A 196 -11.78 -3.75 -7.41
N GLY A 197 -12.80 -3.71 -8.28
CA GLY A 197 -13.10 -2.56 -9.13
C GLY A 197 -12.03 -2.24 -10.17
N ARG A 198 -11.32 -3.26 -10.66
CA ARG A 198 -10.31 -3.11 -11.72
C ARG A 198 -10.97 -3.17 -13.08
N VAL A 199 -10.77 -2.12 -13.87
CA VAL A 199 -11.30 -1.99 -15.25
C VAL A 199 -10.33 -2.51 -16.33
N GLN A 200 -9.10 -2.84 -15.94
CA GLN A 200 -8.02 -3.22 -16.85
C GLN A 200 -8.06 -4.72 -17.17
N GLU A 201 -7.62 -5.08 -18.37
CA GLU A 201 -7.33 -6.48 -18.75
C GLU A 201 -6.41 -7.14 -17.71
N PRO A 202 -6.78 -8.32 -17.16
CA PRO A 202 -5.94 -8.94 -16.15
C PRO A 202 -4.61 -9.44 -16.68
N VAL A 203 -3.52 -9.04 -16.02
CA VAL A 203 -2.16 -9.46 -16.36
C VAL A 203 -1.58 -10.32 -15.24
N VAL A 204 -0.93 -11.42 -15.61
CA VAL A 204 -0.18 -12.28 -14.69
C VAL A 204 1.31 -12.16 -14.97
N LEU A 205 2.11 -12.08 -13.90
CA LEU A 205 3.56 -12.01 -13.93
C LEU A 205 4.18 -13.22 -13.25
N ALA A 206 5.29 -13.67 -13.82
CA ALA A 206 6.25 -14.54 -13.16
C ALA A 206 7.54 -13.75 -12.92
N GLU A 207 8.05 -13.76 -11.70
CA GLU A 207 9.24 -13.01 -11.27
C GLU A 207 10.16 -13.89 -10.43
N SER A 208 11.48 -13.66 -10.45
CA SER A 208 12.38 -14.39 -9.55
C SER A 208 11.97 -14.13 -8.10
N TYR A 209 11.91 -15.19 -7.30
CA TYR A 209 11.72 -15.06 -5.87
C TYR A 209 12.96 -14.40 -5.27
N MET A 210 12.75 -13.38 -4.44
CA MET A 210 13.82 -12.65 -3.76
C MET A 210 13.81 -13.07 -2.30
N GLU A 211 14.77 -13.90 -1.91
CA GLU A 211 14.91 -14.40 -0.55
C GLU A 211 15.72 -13.41 0.30
N GLY A 212 15.03 -12.51 0.97
CA GLY A 212 15.69 -11.47 1.77
C GLY A 212 14.77 -10.73 2.73
N ASP A 213 15.29 -9.63 3.26
CA ASP A 213 14.59 -8.81 4.22
C ASP A 213 13.78 -7.70 3.51
N MET A 214 12.45 -7.77 3.58
CA MET A 214 11.56 -6.72 3.11
C MET A 214 11.59 -5.45 3.98
N TYR A 215 11.70 -4.30 3.33
CA TYR A 215 11.53 -2.97 3.92
C TYR A 215 10.58 -2.12 3.08
N SER A 216 10.13 -1.01 3.63
CA SER A 216 9.51 0.04 2.84
C SER A 216 10.05 1.41 3.21
N ILE A 217 9.98 2.34 2.27
CA ILE A 217 10.35 3.75 2.46
C ILE A 217 9.31 4.63 1.78
N ASP A 218 8.92 5.70 2.47
CA ASP A 218 8.09 6.74 1.88
C ASP A 218 8.98 7.92 1.53
N SER A 219 8.73 8.53 0.38
CA SER A 219 9.54 9.62 -0.15
C SER A 219 8.65 10.73 -0.69
N TYR A 220 9.04 11.98 -0.47
CA TYR A 220 8.40 13.15 -1.06
C TYR A 220 9.24 13.62 -2.25
N ILE A 221 8.61 13.82 -3.40
CA ILE A 221 9.27 14.20 -4.65
C ILE A 221 8.69 15.51 -5.16
N ASP A 222 9.50 16.56 -5.26
CA ASP A 222 9.01 17.85 -5.78
C ASP A 222 8.86 17.84 -7.32
N SER A 223 8.48 18.99 -7.87
CA SER A 223 8.30 19.16 -9.32
C SER A 223 9.60 19.07 -10.11
N ARG A 224 10.77 19.27 -9.47
CA ARG A 224 12.10 19.18 -10.09
C ARG A 224 12.74 17.81 -9.92
N GLY A 225 12.14 16.94 -9.10
CA GLY A 225 12.63 15.59 -8.82
C GLY A 225 13.55 15.51 -7.61
N LYS A 226 13.64 16.55 -6.78
CA LYS A 226 14.33 16.47 -5.49
C LYS A 226 13.53 15.58 -4.55
N VAL A 227 14.24 14.70 -3.86
CA VAL A 227 13.65 13.67 -3.00
C VAL A 227 13.98 13.94 -1.53
N TRP A 228 12.99 13.76 -0.66
CA TRP A 228 13.15 13.69 0.79
C TRP A 228 12.61 12.36 1.29
N HIS A 229 13.44 11.58 1.97
CA HIS A 229 13.08 10.25 2.44
C HIS A 229 12.62 10.25 3.90
N CYS A 230 11.52 9.57 4.18
CA CYS A 230 11.18 9.13 5.53
C CYS A 230 12.14 8.01 6.00
N PRO A 231 12.16 7.70 7.31
CA PRO A 231 12.88 6.53 7.83
C PRO A 231 12.39 5.22 7.22
N LEU A 232 13.30 4.25 7.04
CA LEU A 232 12.93 2.90 6.62
C LEU A 232 12.05 2.22 7.66
N VAL A 233 11.12 1.40 7.17
CA VAL A 233 10.26 0.53 7.96
C VAL A 233 10.62 -0.92 7.61
N ARG A 234 11.03 -1.73 8.59
CA ARG A 234 11.20 -3.18 8.37
C ARG A 234 9.81 -3.81 8.33
N VAL A 235 9.56 -4.67 7.34
CA VAL A 235 8.30 -5.41 7.20
C VAL A 235 8.58 -6.90 7.33
N LYS A 236 8.04 -7.53 8.37
CA LYS A 236 7.90 -9.00 8.43
C LYS A 236 6.54 -9.38 7.87
N THR A 237 6.54 -10.38 7.01
CA THR A 237 5.37 -10.96 6.36
C THR A 237 4.82 -12.17 7.13
N GLY A 238 3.66 -12.69 6.70
CA GLY A 238 3.16 -13.98 7.19
C GLY A 238 4.19 -15.11 7.02
N LYS A 239 4.93 -15.11 5.90
CA LYS A 239 5.98 -16.11 5.61
C LYS A 239 7.10 -16.10 6.64
N ASP A 240 7.51 -14.91 7.11
CA ASP A 240 8.54 -14.75 8.15
C ASP A 240 8.14 -15.37 9.51
N ILE A 241 6.84 -15.61 9.73
CA ILE A 241 6.31 -16.25 10.94
C ILE A 241 5.75 -17.65 10.66
N GLY A 242 6.10 -18.25 9.52
CA GLY A 242 5.73 -19.62 9.16
C GLY A 242 4.35 -19.80 8.56
N HIS A 243 3.63 -18.72 8.24
CA HIS A 243 2.36 -18.82 7.53
C HIS A 243 2.58 -18.89 6.02
N ASP A 244 1.71 -19.61 5.32
CA ASP A 244 1.71 -19.70 3.86
C ASP A 244 0.99 -18.46 3.24
N ASP A 245 1.51 -17.25 3.50
CA ASP A 245 1.01 -15.97 2.96
C ASP A 245 2.06 -14.84 3.09
N PHE A 246 1.88 -13.74 2.36
CA PHE A 246 2.73 -12.55 2.37
C PHE A 246 2.02 -11.30 2.90
N TYR A 247 1.01 -11.41 3.75
CA TYR A 247 0.46 -10.21 4.42
C TYR A 247 1.52 -9.59 5.32
N ASN A 248 1.48 -8.26 5.48
CA ASN A 248 2.43 -7.55 6.34
C ASN A 248 2.06 -7.78 7.82
N TYR A 249 2.72 -8.75 8.45
CA TYR A 249 2.52 -9.15 9.86
C TYR A 249 3.00 -8.07 10.83
N LEU A 250 4.26 -7.64 10.72
CA LEU A 250 4.87 -6.66 11.62
C LEU A 250 5.58 -5.58 10.80
N GLN A 251 5.30 -4.32 11.11
CA GLN A 251 6.01 -3.17 10.56
C GLN A 251 6.66 -2.42 11.72
N ILE A 252 7.96 -2.15 11.66
CA ILE A 252 8.68 -1.44 12.72
C ILE A 252 9.59 -0.35 12.14
N THR A 253 9.57 0.84 12.75
CA THR A 253 10.35 2.00 12.34
C THR A 253 10.84 2.80 13.56
N PRO A 254 12.02 3.43 13.50
CA PRO A 254 13.03 3.33 12.44
C PRO A 254 13.70 1.94 12.39
N SER A 255 14.28 1.59 11.24
CA SER A 255 15.07 0.36 11.09
C SER A 255 16.39 0.43 11.89
N ALA A 256 16.90 -0.71 12.33
CA ALA A 256 18.22 -0.82 12.99
C ALA A 256 19.39 -1.02 11.99
N LEU A 257 19.21 -0.62 10.73
CA LEU A 257 20.25 -0.75 9.69
C LEU A 257 21.36 0.29 9.87
N LYS A 258 22.58 -0.08 9.46
CA LYS A 258 23.71 0.86 9.35
C LYS A 258 23.41 1.95 8.32
N LYS A 259 24.00 3.14 8.50
CA LYS A 259 23.75 4.33 7.67
C LYS A 259 24.04 4.06 6.19
N GLU A 260 25.10 3.34 5.89
CA GLU A 260 25.54 2.98 4.53
C GLU A 260 24.51 2.07 3.84
N THR A 261 23.90 1.16 4.60
CA THR A 261 22.84 0.27 4.11
C THR A 261 21.55 1.04 3.87
N VAL A 262 21.21 2.00 4.73
CA VAL A 262 20.07 2.92 4.52
C VAL A 262 20.28 3.77 3.26
N GLU A 263 21.50 4.26 3.05
CA GLU A 263 21.80 5.11 1.89
C GLU A 263 21.70 4.33 0.58
N ARG A 264 22.16 3.07 0.54
CA ARG A 264 21.94 2.19 -0.62
C ARG A 264 20.47 1.96 -0.93
N ALA A 265 19.63 1.80 0.09
CA ALA A 265 18.18 1.68 -0.10
C ALA A 265 17.55 2.95 -0.70
N ARG A 266 18.02 4.13 -0.25
CA ARG A 266 17.61 5.44 -0.79
C ARG A 266 18.01 5.60 -2.24
N LEU A 267 19.26 5.29 -2.59
CA LEU A 267 19.74 5.33 -3.97
C LEU A 267 18.90 4.42 -4.89
N THR A 268 18.59 3.20 -4.45
CA THR A 268 17.69 2.29 -5.20
C THR A 268 16.28 2.88 -5.35
N THR A 269 15.78 3.56 -4.31
CA THR A 269 14.48 4.24 -4.34
C THR A 269 14.47 5.43 -5.30
N GLU A 270 15.52 6.26 -5.31
CA GLU A 270 15.66 7.38 -6.25
C GLU A 270 15.74 6.91 -7.70
N LYS A 271 16.46 5.80 -7.96
CA LYS A 271 16.47 5.15 -9.29
C LYS A 271 15.05 4.74 -9.71
N ALA A 272 14.28 4.14 -8.81
CA ALA A 272 12.90 3.74 -9.08
C ALA A 272 11.99 4.95 -9.38
N ILE A 273 12.08 6.00 -8.56
CA ILE A 273 11.37 7.28 -8.73
C ILE A 273 11.69 7.88 -10.11
N LYS A 274 12.96 7.90 -10.49
CA LYS A 274 13.42 8.44 -11.78
C LYS A 274 12.95 7.60 -12.95
N ALA A 275 13.05 6.26 -12.86
CA ALA A 275 12.59 5.33 -13.88
C ALA A 275 11.08 5.47 -14.20
N LEU A 276 10.28 5.76 -13.18
CA LEU A 276 8.83 5.95 -13.29
C LEU A 276 8.42 7.40 -13.59
N GLY A 277 9.36 8.35 -13.62
CA GLY A 277 9.09 9.76 -13.87
C GLY A 277 8.24 10.45 -12.80
N LEU A 278 8.21 9.93 -11.57
CA LEU A 278 7.36 10.47 -10.50
C LEU A 278 7.81 11.88 -10.10
N ARG A 279 6.86 12.83 -10.05
CA ARG A 279 7.07 14.23 -9.69
C ARG A 279 5.88 14.77 -8.91
N SER A 280 6.14 15.79 -8.08
CA SER A 280 5.14 16.48 -7.26
C SER A 280 4.24 15.50 -6.51
N ILE A 281 4.79 14.47 -5.88
CA ILE A 281 4.03 13.37 -5.26
C ILE A 281 4.77 12.76 -4.09
N THR A 282 4.03 12.15 -3.17
CA THR A 282 4.58 11.20 -2.19
C THR A 282 4.52 9.80 -2.77
N SER A 283 5.58 9.02 -2.64
CA SER A 283 5.62 7.62 -3.06
C SER A 283 5.95 6.70 -1.89
N HIS A 284 5.26 5.57 -1.83
CA HIS A 284 5.55 4.44 -0.96
C HIS A 284 6.26 3.36 -1.76
N ILE A 285 7.48 3.01 -1.39
CA ILE A 285 8.29 2.01 -2.09
C ILE A 285 8.54 0.84 -1.16
N GLU A 286 8.24 -0.37 -1.64
CA GLU A 286 8.62 -1.61 -1.00
C GLU A 286 9.92 -2.13 -1.64
N LEU A 287 10.87 -2.51 -0.80
CA LEU A 287 12.21 -2.92 -1.19
C LEU A 287 12.51 -4.30 -0.59
N MET A 288 13.28 -5.11 -1.31
CA MET A 288 13.89 -6.32 -0.80
C MET A 288 15.39 -6.09 -0.63
N LYS A 289 15.91 -6.33 0.58
CA LYS A 289 17.34 -6.37 0.85
C LYS A 289 17.84 -7.81 0.69
N LEU A 290 18.73 -8.03 -0.27
CA LEU A 290 19.39 -9.30 -0.53
C LEU A 290 20.86 -9.10 -0.20
N ASP A 291 21.30 -9.55 0.98
CA ASP A 291 22.61 -9.22 1.53
C ASP A 291 22.88 -7.71 1.49
N ASP A 292 23.78 -7.27 0.61
CA ASP A 292 24.19 -5.88 0.43
C ASP A 292 23.50 -5.17 -0.76
N GLU A 293 22.67 -5.89 -1.50
CA GLU A 293 21.89 -5.38 -2.63
C GLU A 293 20.46 -5.04 -2.24
N TRP A 294 19.86 -4.14 -3.04
CA TRP A 294 18.48 -3.71 -2.87
C TRP A 294 17.73 -3.81 -4.20
N LYS A 295 16.60 -4.49 -4.18
CA LYS A 295 15.68 -4.60 -5.32
C LYS A 295 14.33 -4.00 -4.97
N VAL A 296 13.65 -3.45 -5.97
CA VAL A 296 12.31 -2.87 -5.82
C VAL A 296 11.25 -3.97 -5.94
N ILE A 297 10.40 -4.07 -4.92
CA ILE A 297 9.23 -4.95 -4.93
C ILE A 297 8.06 -4.20 -5.59
N GLU A 298 7.73 -3.01 -5.12
CA GLU A 298 6.58 -2.23 -5.56
C GLU A 298 6.82 -0.73 -5.31
N VAL A 299 6.20 0.12 -6.15
CA VAL A 299 6.15 1.58 -5.99
C VAL A 299 4.70 2.02 -6.09
N GLY A 300 4.10 2.43 -4.98
CA GLY A 300 2.79 3.07 -4.95
C GLY A 300 2.94 4.59 -4.94
N PRO A 301 2.38 5.34 -5.90
CA PRO A 301 2.51 6.81 -5.97
C PRO A 301 1.53 7.50 -5.00
N ARG A 302 1.67 7.19 -3.72
CA ARG A 302 0.86 7.65 -2.60
C ARG A 302 1.58 7.47 -1.27
N ILE A 303 0.98 7.98 -0.20
CA ILE A 303 1.31 7.61 1.19
C ILE A 303 1.13 6.10 1.43
N GLY A 304 2.05 5.49 2.20
CA GLY A 304 1.96 4.12 2.71
C GLY A 304 0.88 3.94 3.78
N GLY A 305 0.19 2.80 3.79
CA GLY A 305 -0.80 2.49 4.83
C GLY A 305 -0.16 2.44 6.23
N TYR A 306 -0.80 3.04 7.23
CA TYR A 306 -0.32 3.22 8.61
C TYR A 306 1.00 4.02 8.78
N ARG A 307 1.65 4.45 7.69
CA ARG A 307 2.87 5.27 7.76
C ARG A 307 2.64 6.63 8.42
N PRO A 308 1.50 7.32 8.26
CA PRO A 308 1.23 8.54 9.02
C PRO A 308 1.42 8.33 10.52
N LEU A 309 0.76 7.33 11.10
CA LEU A 309 0.83 7.05 12.52
C LEU A 309 2.21 6.55 12.97
N LEU A 310 2.83 5.65 12.20
CA LEU A 310 4.16 5.12 12.56
C LEU A 310 5.23 6.21 12.55
N TYR A 311 5.24 7.08 11.53
CA TYR A 311 6.23 8.15 11.44
C TYR A 311 5.94 9.31 12.41
N GLU A 312 4.68 9.60 12.70
CA GLU A 312 4.26 10.55 13.72
C GLU A 312 4.79 10.13 15.10
N LEU A 313 4.48 8.89 15.53
CA LEU A 313 4.87 8.39 16.84
C LEU A 313 6.40 8.27 17.00
N SER A 314 7.09 7.77 15.99
CA SER A 314 8.52 7.49 16.09
C SER A 314 9.40 8.72 15.86
N CYS A 315 9.03 9.60 14.92
CA CYS A 315 9.92 10.62 14.39
C CYS A 315 9.26 11.99 14.20
N ASP A 316 8.04 12.20 14.74
CA ASP A 316 7.25 13.43 14.62
C ASP A 316 7.04 13.91 13.17
N ILE A 317 6.96 12.99 12.22
CA ILE A 317 6.70 13.35 10.82
C ILE A 317 5.20 13.46 10.60
N ASN A 318 4.74 14.68 10.31
CA ASN A 318 3.39 14.88 9.82
C ASN A 318 3.29 14.50 8.34
N HIS A 319 3.06 13.21 8.11
CA HIS A 319 3.09 12.63 6.76
C HIS A 319 1.97 13.16 5.87
N SER A 320 0.77 13.37 6.44
CA SER A 320 -0.39 13.90 5.73
C SER A 320 -0.16 15.32 5.23
N LEU A 321 0.40 16.19 6.08
CA LEU A 321 0.71 17.58 5.71
C LEU A 321 1.82 17.66 4.67
N ASN A 322 2.89 16.88 4.84
CA ASN A 322 4.00 16.86 3.88
C ASN A 322 3.56 16.42 2.48
N ASP A 323 2.61 15.48 2.39
CA ASP A 323 2.03 15.09 1.10
C ASP A 323 1.23 16.21 0.43
N VAL A 324 0.61 17.11 1.20
CA VAL A 324 -0.01 18.30 0.62
C VAL A 324 1.06 19.33 0.25
N TYR A 325 2.09 19.51 1.09
CA TYR A 325 3.19 20.45 0.84
C TYR A 325 3.96 20.15 -0.45
N ILE A 326 4.16 18.88 -0.78
CA ILE A 326 4.84 18.51 -2.02
C ILE A 326 4.05 18.94 -3.29
N ARG A 327 2.74 19.16 -3.16
CA ARG A 327 1.86 19.75 -4.20
C ARG A 327 1.88 21.29 -4.18
N LEU A 328 2.21 21.87 -3.03
CA LEU A 328 2.18 23.32 -2.73
C LEU A 328 3.56 24.00 -2.72
N PRO A 329 4.43 23.63 -3.67
CA PRO A 329 5.91 23.71 -3.61
C PRO A 329 6.53 24.05 -2.24
N LYS A 330 6.01 23.45 -1.17
CA LYS A 330 6.53 23.67 0.18
C LYS A 330 7.49 22.53 0.49
N LYS A 331 8.62 22.86 1.11
CA LYS A 331 9.60 21.87 1.54
C LYS A 331 8.96 20.98 2.61
N PRO A 332 8.96 19.64 2.45
CA PRO A 332 8.48 18.74 3.48
C PRO A 332 9.40 18.76 4.70
N ILE A 333 8.82 18.55 5.87
CA ILE A 333 9.53 18.53 7.16
C ILE A 333 9.77 17.08 7.56
N VAL A 334 11.04 16.67 7.53
CA VAL A 334 11.49 15.34 7.98
C VAL A 334 12.58 15.54 9.03
N PRO A 335 12.29 15.28 10.33
CA PRO A 335 13.29 15.41 11.38
C PRO A 335 14.49 14.49 11.16
N LYS A 336 15.68 14.97 11.52
CA LYS A 336 16.94 14.20 11.37
C LYS A 336 17.06 13.05 12.37
N LYS A 337 16.36 13.12 13.51
CA LYS A 337 16.40 12.14 14.59
C LYS A 337 14.99 11.74 14.97
N CYS A 338 14.80 10.45 15.23
CA CYS A 338 13.57 9.90 15.79
C CYS A 338 13.64 9.92 17.32
N LYS A 339 12.48 10.03 17.98
CA LYS A 339 12.34 10.07 19.44
C LYS A 339 12.09 8.70 20.08
N GLY A 340 11.76 7.71 19.27
CA GLY A 340 11.53 6.35 19.71
C GLY A 340 11.25 5.43 18.52
N TYR A 341 10.57 4.32 18.82
CA TYR A 341 10.26 3.27 17.87
C TYR A 341 8.77 3.00 17.88
N ALA A 342 8.19 2.89 16.70
CA ALA A 342 6.79 2.55 16.52
C ALA A 342 6.66 1.23 15.76
N ALA A 343 5.67 0.43 16.12
CA ALA A 343 5.36 -0.81 15.45
C ALA A 343 3.86 -0.96 15.18
N LEU A 344 3.53 -1.58 14.05
CA LEU A 344 2.20 -2.08 13.74
C LEU A 344 2.27 -3.60 13.61
N MET A 345 1.47 -4.30 14.41
CA MET A 345 1.27 -5.75 14.30
C MET A 345 -0.14 -6.03 13.76
N LYS A 346 -0.24 -6.79 12.67
CA LYS A 346 -1.50 -7.30 12.11
C LYS A 346 -1.62 -8.78 12.41
N TRP A 347 -2.54 -9.14 13.30
CA TRP A 347 -2.67 -10.52 13.75
C TRP A 347 -3.58 -11.33 12.84
N PHE A 348 -3.08 -12.46 12.35
CA PHE A 348 -3.85 -13.49 11.64
C PHE A 348 -3.77 -14.79 12.43
N ALA A 349 -4.83 -15.61 12.38
CA ALA A 349 -4.77 -16.95 12.94
C ALA A 349 -3.75 -17.82 12.16
N PRO A 350 -3.12 -18.82 12.80
CA PRO A 350 -2.11 -19.68 12.13
C PRO A 350 -2.68 -20.61 11.06
N LYS A 351 -4.01 -20.74 10.99
CA LYS A 351 -4.71 -21.48 9.94
C LYS A 351 -6.03 -20.78 9.60
N GLU A 352 -6.61 -21.12 8.45
CA GLU A 352 -7.92 -20.60 8.05
C GLU A 352 -9.07 -21.39 8.72
N GLY A 353 -10.20 -20.73 8.97
CA GLY A 353 -11.36 -21.36 9.59
C GLY A 353 -12.37 -20.36 10.15
N VAL A 354 -13.23 -20.84 11.05
CA VAL A 354 -14.13 -19.98 11.85
C VAL A 354 -13.50 -19.79 13.23
N ILE A 355 -13.45 -18.54 13.69
CA ILE A 355 -12.91 -18.20 15.01
C ILE A 355 -13.85 -18.74 16.09
N THR A 356 -13.35 -19.62 16.95
CA THR A 356 -14.12 -20.19 18.07
C THR A 356 -13.71 -19.61 19.41
N GLU A 357 -12.48 -19.12 19.53
CA GLU A 357 -11.95 -18.59 20.77
C GLU A 357 -10.90 -17.51 20.50
N MET A 358 -10.89 -16.45 21.32
CA MET A 358 -9.86 -15.41 21.33
C MET A 358 -9.44 -15.09 22.76
N LYS A 359 -8.24 -15.53 23.14
CA LYS A 359 -7.64 -15.32 24.47
C LYS A 359 -6.51 -14.29 24.41
N GLY A 360 -6.29 -13.61 25.53
CA GLY A 360 -5.14 -12.71 25.72
C GLY A 360 -5.24 -11.32 25.07
N VAL A 361 -6.18 -11.09 24.15
CA VAL A 361 -6.32 -9.80 23.44
C VAL A 361 -6.48 -8.61 24.39
N LYS A 362 -7.31 -8.73 25.44
CA LYS A 362 -7.48 -7.66 26.45
C LYS A 362 -6.19 -7.36 27.23
N LYS A 363 -5.30 -8.33 27.39
CA LYS A 363 -4.03 -8.15 28.12
C LYS A 363 -3.00 -7.33 27.34
N ILE A 364 -3.25 -7.07 26.06
CA ILE A 364 -2.37 -6.23 25.22
C ILE A 364 -2.38 -4.78 25.72
N GLU A 365 -3.53 -4.30 26.21
CA GLU A 365 -3.70 -2.91 26.66
C GLU A 365 -2.86 -2.57 27.90
N SER A 366 -2.42 -3.58 28.67
CA SER A 366 -1.55 -3.38 29.84
C SER A 366 -0.06 -3.40 29.51
N LEU A 367 0.33 -3.54 28.24
CA LEU A 367 1.73 -3.53 27.84
C LEU A 367 2.29 -2.10 27.84
N THR A 368 3.54 -1.93 28.27
CA THR A 368 4.16 -0.60 28.36
C THR A 368 4.29 0.11 27.01
N SER A 369 4.36 -0.66 25.93
CA SER A 369 4.47 -0.13 24.57
C SER A 369 3.12 0.02 23.88
N PHE A 370 1.99 -0.25 24.55
CA PHE A 370 0.67 -0.15 23.93
C PHE A 370 0.35 1.29 23.53
N HIS A 371 -0.17 1.47 22.31
CA HIS A 371 -0.71 2.75 21.85
C HIS A 371 -2.19 2.63 21.48
N SER A 372 -2.54 1.69 20.60
CA SER A 372 -3.94 1.43 20.24
C SER A 372 -4.14 0.04 19.66
N ILE A 373 -5.39 -0.45 19.71
CA ILE A 373 -5.80 -1.69 19.06
C ILE A 373 -7.10 -1.48 18.27
N THR A 374 -7.18 -2.07 17.08
CA THR A 374 -8.41 -2.14 16.28
C THR A 374 -8.80 -3.59 16.10
N ILE A 375 -9.96 -3.98 16.65
CA ILE A 375 -10.53 -5.33 16.45
C ILE A 375 -11.35 -5.34 15.16
N ASN A 376 -10.95 -6.18 14.21
CA ASN A 376 -11.59 -6.29 12.89
C ASN A 376 -12.52 -7.51 12.78
N LYS A 377 -12.33 -8.52 13.64
CA LYS A 377 -13.08 -9.79 13.63
C LYS A 377 -13.43 -10.21 15.05
N LYS A 378 -14.56 -10.90 15.20
CA LYS A 378 -15.05 -11.48 16.45
C LYS A 378 -15.19 -13.00 16.36
N ILE A 379 -15.46 -13.64 17.50
CA ILE A 379 -15.82 -15.06 17.55
C ILE A 379 -17.03 -15.29 16.63
N GLY A 380 -16.98 -16.35 15.82
CA GLY A 380 -17.96 -16.67 14.77
C GLY A 380 -17.57 -16.16 13.37
N ASP A 381 -16.66 -15.20 13.26
CA ASP A 381 -16.21 -14.71 11.95
C ASP A 381 -15.23 -15.68 11.29
N LYS A 382 -15.13 -15.58 9.95
CA LYS A 382 -14.12 -16.31 9.18
C LYS A 382 -12.75 -15.67 9.34
N ALA A 383 -11.75 -16.45 9.75
CA ALA A 383 -10.34 -16.13 9.63
C ALA A 383 -9.81 -16.73 8.33
N LEU A 384 -9.42 -15.87 7.39
CA LEU A 384 -8.82 -16.25 6.11
C LEU A 384 -7.48 -15.53 5.97
N PHE A 385 -6.58 -16.12 5.21
CA PHE A 385 -5.34 -15.52 4.74
C PHE A 385 -5.63 -14.48 3.65
N SER A 386 -4.78 -13.46 3.58
CA SER A 386 -4.84 -12.35 2.63
C SER A 386 -4.75 -12.82 1.18
N LYS A 387 -3.94 -13.84 0.88
CA LYS A 387 -3.89 -14.46 -0.46
C LYS A 387 -5.25 -15.01 -0.93
N ASN A 388 -6.16 -15.27 0.01
CA ASN A 388 -7.54 -15.73 -0.19
C ASN A 388 -8.59 -14.65 0.08
N GLY A 389 -8.20 -13.37 0.17
CA GLY A 389 -9.10 -12.23 0.41
C GLY A 389 -9.42 -11.98 1.89
N GLY A 390 -8.67 -12.60 2.81
CA GLY A 390 -8.79 -12.39 4.24
C GLY A 390 -8.26 -11.04 4.73
N ARG A 391 -8.56 -10.75 6.00
CA ARG A 391 -8.06 -9.57 6.73
C ARG A 391 -7.63 -10.00 8.13
N SER A 392 -6.76 -9.21 8.74
CA SER A 392 -6.32 -9.46 10.12
C SER A 392 -7.51 -9.48 11.08
N ILE A 393 -7.36 -10.23 12.16
CA ILE A 393 -8.32 -10.32 13.26
C ILE A 393 -8.29 -9.03 14.07
N PHE A 394 -7.10 -8.51 14.35
CA PHE A 394 -6.89 -7.21 14.95
C PHE A 394 -5.57 -6.60 14.48
N ASN A 395 -5.44 -5.30 14.69
CA ASN A 395 -4.23 -4.53 14.44
C ASN A 395 -3.82 -3.82 15.73
N VAL A 396 -2.58 -3.99 16.18
CA VAL A 396 -2.03 -3.29 17.37
C VAL A 396 -0.96 -2.32 16.92
N VAL A 397 -1.09 -1.07 17.36
CA VAL A 397 -0.04 -0.06 17.25
C VAL A 397 0.66 0.03 18.60
N MET A 398 1.98 0.04 18.55
CA MET A 398 2.84 0.14 19.71
C MET A 398 3.88 1.24 19.52
N TYR A 399 4.30 1.84 20.63
CA TYR A 399 5.39 2.81 20.68
C TYR A 399 6.22 2.62 21.94
N ASN A 400 7.54 2.73 21.82
CA ASN A 400 8.43 2.83 22.97
C ASN A 400 9.67 3.67 22.63
N LYS A 401 10.21 4.40 23.61
CA LYS A 401 11.50 5.10 23.45
C LYS A 401 12.66 4.11 23.33
N ASP A 402 12.55 2.95 23.97
CA ASP A 402 13.56 1.89 23.97
C ASP A 402 13.14 0.74 23.04
N ARG A 403 13.97 0.46 22.04
CA ARG A 403 13.73 -0.60 21.06
C ARG A 403 13.63 -1.98 21.70
N SER A 404 14.45 -2.26 22.71
CA SER A 404 14.48 -3.56 23.39
C SER A 404 13.19 -3.81 24.15
N LYS A 405 12.63 -2.78 24.80
CA LYS A 405 11.31 -2.86 25.46
C LYS A 405 10.18 -3.07 24.46
N LEU A 406 10.21 -2.37 23.31
CA LEU A 406 9.23 -2.60 22.24
C LEU A 406 9.28 -4.04 21.72
N LEU A 407 10.48 -4.57 21.47
CA LEU A 407 10.65 -5.96 21.02
C LEU A 407 10.19 -6.98 22.08
N ALA A 408 10.42 -6.70 23.36
CA ALA A 408 9.93 -7.52 24.45
C ALA A 408 8.38 -7.55 24.48
N ASP A 409 7.72 -6.40 24.32
CA ASP A 409 6.26 -6.33 24.28
C ASP A 409 5.66 -7.01 23.03
N ILE A 410 6.31 -6.87 21.87
CA ILE A 410 5.96 -7.64 20.65
C ILE A 410 5.97 -9.14 20.94
N ARG A 411 7.04 -9.65 21.56
CA ARG A 411 7.17 -11.07 21.93
C ARG A 411 6.16 -11.50 23.01
N ARG A 412 5.78 -10.59 23.90
CA ARG A 412 4.70 -10.84 24.88
C ARG A 412 3.37 -11.02 24.18
N ILE A 413 3.02 -10.17 23.20
CA ILE A 413 1.78 -10.35 22.40
C ILE A 413 1.80 -11.72 21.71
N GLU A 414 2.92 -12.08 21.07
CA GLU A 414 3.09 -13.37 20.39
C GLU A 414 2.84 -14.59 21.30
N LYS A 415 3.16 -14.48 22.60
CA LYS A 415 2.95 -15.54 23.59
C LYS A 415 1.58 -15.47 24.29
N LEU A 416 1.04 -14.27 24.48
CA LEU A 416 -0.18 -14.03 25.25
C LEU A 416 -1.44 -14.32 24.44
N VAL A 417 -1.41 -14.02 23.13
CA VAL A 417 -2.58 -14.14 22.27
C VAL A 417 -2.69 -15.55 21.73
N ASP A 418 -3.82 -16.19 22.03
CA ASP A 418 -4.20 -17.49 21.47
C ASP A 418 -5.55 -17.35 20.76
N VAL A 419 -5.59 -17.64 19.47
CA VAL A 419 -6.80 -17.61 18.65
C VAL A 419 -7.04 -18.98 18.07
N LYS A 420 -8.12 -19.64 18.52
CA LYS A 420 -8.51 -20.93 17.98
C LYS A 420 -9.48 -20.76 16.82
N VAL A 421 -9.20 -21.52 15.78
CA VAL A 421 -10.06 -21.64 14.61
C VAL A 421 -10.32 -23.11 14.31
N VAL A 422 -11.55 -23.41 13.92
CA VAL A 422 -11.93 -24.73 13.44
C VAL A 422 -12.11 -24.69 11.92
N GLY A 423 -11.54 -25.67 11.23
CA GLY A 423 -11.81 -25.87 9.81
C GLY A 423 -13.30 -26.08 9.60
N ARG A 424 -13.83 -25.74 8.41
CA ARG A 424 -15.18 -26.15 8.05
C ARG A 424 -15.25 -27.67 8.22
N LYS A 425 -16.07 -28.18 9.14
CA LYS A 425 -16.66 -29.50 8.93
C LYS A 425 -17.31 -29.39 7.55
N ASN A 426 -16.88 -30.20 6.60
CA ASN A 426 -17.73 -30.49 5.45
C ASN A 426 -19.09 -30.80 6.09
N LYS A 427 -20.12 -30.02 5.77
CA LYS A 427 -21.48 -30.51 5.96
C LYS A 427 -21.49 -31.80 5.15
N LYS A 428 -21.28 -32.94 5.82
CA LYS A 428 -21.64 -34.23 5.27
C LYS A 428 -23.07 -34.03 4.81
N ALA A 429 -23.31 -34.33 3.54
CA ALA A 429 -24.64 -34.64 3.06
C ALA A 429 -25.20 -35.67 4.05
N ASN A 430 -26.05 -35.21 4.95
CA ASN A 430 -26.87 -36.08 5.77
C ASN A 430 -28.24 -35.98 5.13
N ASN A 431 -28.49 -37.03 4.34
CA ASN A 431 -29.73 -37.55 3.80
C ASN A 431 -30.61 -36.61 2.97
#